data_AF-A0A931Z8X5-F1
#
_entry.id   AF-A0A931Z8X5-F1
#
_cell.length_a   1.000
_cell.length_b   1.000
_cell.length_c   1.000
_cell.angle_alpha   90.00
_cell.angle_beta   90.00
_cell.angle_gamma   90.00
#
_symmetry.space_group_name_H-M   'P 1'
#
loop_
_entity.id
_entity.type
_entity.pdbx_description
1 polymer ?
#
loop_
_entity_poly.entity_id
_entity_poly.type
_entity_poly.pdbx_seq_one_letter_code
_entity_poly.pdbx_strand_id
1 'polypeptide(L)' 'MNIPDRSHPCWAKLAAGVPGFTPRQLALQLLFTRLRHEAISTAAKADALHAFFVKYEKILSAELQQLQGLHVL' A
#
# COMPACT_ATOMS: atom_id res chain seq x y z
N MET A 1 -11.74 -10.70 4.71
CA MET A 1 -10.88 -10.12 3.66
C MET A 1 -10.79 -8.63 3.92
N ASN A 2 -9.65 -8.14 4.40
CA ASN A 2 -9.45 -6.75 4.82
C ASN A 2 -8.66 -5.90 3.79
N ILE A 3 -8.48 -6.43 2.59
CA ILE A 3 -7.72 -5.77 1.54
C ILE A 3 -8.71 -5.05 0.63
N PRO A 4 -8.57 -3.72 0.44
CA PRO A 4 -9.41 -3.00 -0.51
C PRO A 4 -9.10 -3.44 -1.94
N ASP A 5 -10.13 -3.47 -2.79
CA ASP A 5 -10.05 -3.92 -4.18
C ASP A 5 -8.89 -3.27 -4.96
N ARG A 6 -8.38 -3.97 -5.98
CA ARG A 6 -7.31 -3.48 -6.86
C ARG A 6 -7.65 -2.13 -7.51
N SER A 7 -8.93 -1.90 -7.81
CA SER A 7 -9.42 -0.67 -8.44
C SER A 7 -9.62 0.49 -7.45
N HIS A 8 -9.34 0.25 -6.16
CA HIS A 8 -9.68 1.19 -5.11
C HIS A 8 -8.67 2.37 -5.09
N PRO A 9 -9.13 3.64 -5.07
CA PRO A 9 -8.25 4.82 -5.17
C PRO A 9 -7.30 4.98 -3.97
N CYS A 10 -7.47 4.20 -2.90
CA CYS A 10 -6.55 4.17 -1.77
C CYS A 10 -5.15 3.72 -2.19
N TRP A 11 -5.03 2.80 -3.15
CA TRP A 11 -3.74 2.34 -3.67
C TRP A 11 -3.02 3.43 -4.46
N ALA A 12 -3.76 4.19 -5.26
CA ALA A 12 -3.21 5.33 -5.99
C ALA A 12 -2.77 6.45 -5.04
N LYS A 13 -3.57 6.74 -3.99
CA LYS A 13 -3.20 7.67 -2.92
C LYS A 13 -1.94 7.18 -2.18
N LEU A 14 -1.88 5.90 -1.81
CA LEU A 14 -0.70 5.29 -1.17
C LEU A 14 0.54 5.46 -2.06
N ALA A 15 0.42 5.11 -3.33
CA ALA A 15 1.50 5.21 -4.31
C ALA A 15 1.96 6.66 -4.55
N ALA A 16 1.06 7.63 -4.44
CA ALA A 16 1.37 9.06 -4.52
C ALA A 16 2.08 9.59 -3.26
N GLY A 17 2.10 8.83 -2.16
CA GLY A 17 2.72 9.21 -0.89
C GLY A 17 1.74 9.95 0.00
N VAL A 18 0.94 9.22 0.78
CA VAL A 18 0.04 9.84 1.76
C VAL A 18 0.82 10.25 3.01
N PRO A 19 0.83 11.54 3.38
CA PRO A 19 1.38 11.97 4.66
C PRO A 19 0.52 11.39 5.79
N GLY A 20 1.09 10.48 6.59
CA GLY A 20 0.41 9.82 7.72
C GLY A 20 0.38 8.29 7.64
N PHE A 21 0.72 7.71 6.50
CA PHE A 21 0.92 6.26 6.40
C PHE A 21 2.39 5.92 6.67
N THR A 22 2.71 5.62 7.93
CA THR A 22 4.05 5.15 8.32
C THR A 22 4.00 3.62 8.45
N PRO A 23 4.53 2.87 7.46
CA PRO A 23 4.55 1.43 7.56
C PRO A 23 5.51 1.00 8.67
N ARG A 24 5.03 0.25 9.65
CA ARG A 24 5.90 -0.33 10.69
C ARG A 24 6.70 -1.53 10.17
N GLN A 25 6.21 -2.15 9.11
CA GLN A 25 6.80 -3.30 8.43
C GLN A 25 7.92 -2.88 7.46
N LEU A 26 9.13 -3.38 7.72
CA LEU A 26 10.32 -3.15 6.89
C LEU A 26 10.09 -3.56 5.43
N ALA A 27 9.36 -4.65 5.20
CA ALA A 27 9.07 -5.16 3.87
C ALA A 27 8.25 -4.14 3.03
N LEU A 28 7.33 -3.44 3.68
CA LEU A 28 6.55 -2.38 3.03
C LEU A 28 7.40 -1.12 2.80
N GLN A 29 8.25 -0.73 3.76
CA GLN A 29 9.19 0.38 3.58
C GLN A 29 10.16 0.15 2.42
N LEU A 30 10.65 -1.09 2.26
CA LEU A 30 11.48 -1.51 1.13
C LEU A 30 10.71 -1.46 -0.18
N LEU A 31 9.46 -1.93 -0.20
CA LEU A 31 8.59 -1.82 -1.38
C LEU A 31 8.36 -0.35 -1.76
N PHE A 32 8.00 0.51 -0.80
CA PHE A 32 7.85 1.95 -1.03
C PHE A 32 9.13 2.59 -1.56
N THR A 33 10.29 2.22 -1.00
CA THR A 33 11.59 2.71 -1.47
C THR A 33 11.87 2.24 -2.90
N ARG A 34 11.61 0.96 -3.21
CA ARG A 34 11.73 0.40 -4.56
C ARG A 34 10.82 1.15 -5.52
N LEU A 35 9.53 1.27 -5.22
CA LEU A 35 8.54 1.98 -6.03
C LEU A 35 8.87 3.46 -6.17
N ARG A 36 9.49 4.11 -5.18
CA ARG A 36 9.93 5.50 -5.29
C ARG A 36 11.11 5.65 -6.24
N HIS A 37 12.02 4.68 -6.23
CA HIS A 37 13.19 4.65 -7.13
C HIS A 37 12.82 4.21 -8.56
N GLU A 38 11.78 3.38 -8.68
CA GLU A 38 11.33 2.83 -9.94
C GLU A 38 10.41 3.85 -10.66
N ALA A 39 10.80 4.21 -11.89
CA ALA A 39 10.08 5.15 -12.74
C ALA A 39 8.85 4.50 -13.42
N ILE A 40 8.06 3.75 -12.66
CA ILE A 40 6.81 3.14 -13.11
C ILE A 40 5.61 4.05 -12.85
N SER A 41 4.56 3.91 -13.65
CA SER A 41 3.32 4.69 -13.52
C SER A 41 2.64 4.43 -12.16
N THR A 42 1.95 5.42 -11.62
CA THR A 42 1.21 5.32 -10.34
C THR A 42 0.23 4.16 -10.31
N ALA A 43 -0.39 3.81 -11.46
CA ALA A 43 -1.25 2.64 -11.60
C ALA A 43 -0.49 1.31 -11.39
N ALA A 44 0.73 1.19 -11.93
CA ALA A 44 1.57 0.02 -11.74
C ALA A 44 2.10 -0.09 -10.29
N LYS A 45 2.37 1.06 -9.64
CA LYS A 45 2.74 1.10 -8.21
C LYS A 45 1.58 0.65 -7.32
N ALA A 46 0.37 1.13 -7.61
CA ALA A 46 -0.86 0.72 -6.93
C ALA A 46 -1.10 -0.79 -7.07
N ASP A 47 -0.85 -1.34 -8.26
CA ASP A 47 -0.98 -2.76 -8.51
C ASP A 47 0.03 -3.62 -7.74
N ALA A 48 1.29 -3.22 -7.77
CA ALA A 48 2.36 -3.87 -7.03
C ALA A 48 2.10 -3.83 -5.51
N LEU A 49 1.59 -2.70 -4.99
CA LEU A 49 1.16 -2.58 -3.60
C LEU A 49 0.04 -3.55 -3.28
N HIS A 50 -1.05 -3.57 -4.06
CA HIS A 50 -2.17 -4.48 -3.84
C HIS A 50 -1.72 -5.94 -3.86
N ALA A 51 -0.94 -6.36 -4.87
CA ALA A 51 -0.41 -7.72 -4.96
C ALA A 51 0.48 -8.09 -3.78
N PHE A 52 1.30 -7.14 -3.29
CA PHE A 52 2.14 -7.35 -2.11
C PHE A 52 1.30 -7.51 -0.85
N PHE A 53 0.29 -6.67 -0.66
CA PHE A 53 -0.63 -6.76 0.47
C PHE A 53 -1.43 -8.06 0.47
N VAL A 54 -1.88 -8.53 -0.69
CA VAL A 54 -2.54 -9.84 -0.83
C VAL A 54 -1.58 -10.98 -0.45
N LYS A 55 -0.34 -10.93 -0.94
CA LYS A 55 0.66 -11.96 -0.66
C LYS A 55 1.06 -12.01 0.82
N TYR A 56 1.14 -10.86 1.46
CA TYR A 56 1.64 -10.71 2.83
C TYR A 56 0.52 -10.35 3.83
N GLU A 57 -0.74 -10.65 3.52
CA GLU A 57 -1.89 -10.19 4.33
C GLU A 57 -1.74 -10.53 5.81
N LYS A 58 -1.28 -11.75 6.12
CA LYS A 58 -1.13 -12.24 7.50
C LYS A 58 -0.14 -11.41 8.30
N ILE A 59 0.92 -10.94 7.65
CA ILE A 59 2.00 -10.18 8.27
C ILE A 59 1.67 -8.69 8.27
N LEU A 60 0.98 -8.22 7.23
CA LEU A 60 0.56 -6.83 7.04
C LEU A 60 -0.81 -6.53 7.65
N SER A 61 -1.39 -7.45 8.42
CA SER A 61 -2.71 -7.29 9.05
C SER A 61 -2.87 -5.95 9.76
N ALA A 62 -1.85 -5.52 10.51
CA ALA A 62 -1.84 -4.24 11.22
C ALA A 62 -1.80 -3.04 10.27
N GLU A 63 -0.98 -3.09 9.22
CA GLU A 63 -0.88 -2.00 8.24
C GLU A 63 -2.12 -1.93 7.35
N LEU A 64 -2.76 -3.06 7.07
CA LEU A 64 -4.05 -3.13 6.39
C LEU A 64 -5.14 -2.48 7.24
N GLN A 65 -5.17 -2.73 8.55
CA GLN A 65 -6.09 -2.03 9.44
C GLN A 65 -5.83 -0.52 9.46
N GLN A 66 -4.57 -0.10 9.46
CA GLN A 66 -4.20 1.32 9.38
C GLN A 66 -4.62 1.94 8.03
N LEU A 67 -4.46 1.19 6.94
CA LEU A 67 -4.86 1.59 5.58
C LEU A 67 -6.38 1.67 5.42
N GLN A 68 -7.12 0.73 6.02
CA GLN A 68 -8.58 0.78 6.12
C GLN A 68 -9.05 1.94 7.01
N GLY A 69 -8.35 2.24 8.11
CA GLY A 69 -8.64 3.42 8.93
C GLY A 69 -8.48 4.73 8.14
N LEU A 70 -7.53 4.76 7.20
CA LEU A 70 -7.29 5.90 6.31
C LEU A 70 -8.37 6.11 5.25
N HIS A 71 -9.24 5.13 5.03
CA HIS A 71 -10.40 5.22 4.14
C HIS A 71 -11.55 6.03 4.76
N VAL A 72 -11.59 6.21 6.09
CA VAL A 72 -12.70 6.87 6.82
C VAL A 72 -12.64 8.41 6.80
N LEU A 73 -11.71 9.02 6.05
CA LEU A 73 -11.55 10.48 5.93
C LEU A 73 -11.68 10.99 4.49
#